data_AF-A0A960Y686-F1
#
_entry.id   AF-A0A960Y686-F1
#
_cell.length_a   1.000
_cell.length_b   1.000
_cell.length_c   1.000
_cell.angle_alpha   90.00
_cell.angle_beta   90.00
_cell.angle_gamma   90.00
#
_symmetry.space_group_name_H-M   'P 1'
#
loop_
_entity.id
_entity.type
_entity.pdbx_description
1 polymer ?
#
loop_
_entity_poly.entity_id
_entity_poly.type
_entity_poly.pdbx_seq_one_letter_code
_entity_poly.pdbx_strand_id
1 'polypeptide(L)' 'MDEKELEQEIARLESINDHLRTEIEYIDELLRQSGFTRGLESLKEVALEMIQSPDYEEDE' A
#
# COMPACT_ATOMS: atom_id res chain seq x y z
N MET A 1 9.60 -13.98 25.82
CA MET A 1 8.80 -14.76 24.87
C MET A 1 9.39 -16.14 24.80
N ASP A 2 8.59 -17.16 25.10
CA ASP A 2 8.96 -18.55 24.87
C ASP A 2 8.71 -18.96 23.40
N GLU A 3 9.14 -20.17 23.03
CA GLU A 3 9.04 -20.68 21.66
C GLU A 3 7.59 -20.71 21.17
N LYS A 4 6.65 -21.07 22.03
CA LYS A 4 5.23 -21.13 21.69
C LYS A 4 4.62 -19.74 21.50
N GLU A 5 5.01 -18.78 22.31
CA GLU A 5 4.61 -17.38 22.16
C GLU A 5 5.15 -16.79 20.84
N LEU A 6 6.38 -17.16 20.44
CA LEU A 6 6.95 -16.76 19.16
C LEU A 6 6.21 -17.39 17.97
N GLU A 7 5.89 -18.67 18.03
CA GLU A 7 5.10 -19.35 16.98
C GLU A 7 3.71 -18.73 16.81
N GLN A 8 3.05 -18.39 17.92
CA GLN A 8 1.75 -17.73 17.89
C GLN A 8 1.83 -16.33 17.29
N GLU A 9 2.88 -15.58 17.60
CA GLU A 9 3.10 -14.26 17.04
C GLU A 9 3.41 -14.32 15.55
N ILE A 10 4.19 -15.32 15.10
CA ILE A 10 4.44 -15.56 13.67
C ILE A 10 3.12 -15.83 12.95
N ALA A 11 2.29 -16.76 13.45
CA ALA A 11 1.01 -17.07 12.82
C ALA A 11 0.07 -15.85 12.75
N ARG A 12 0.08 -15.01 13.80
CA ARG A 12 -0.68 -13.75 13.81
C ARG A 12 -0.17 -12.78 12.74
N LEU A 13 1.15 -12.62 12.64
CA LEU A 13 1.79 -11.74 11.66
C LEU A 13 1.56 -12.22 10.22
N GLU A 14 1.61 -13.53 9.99
CA GLU A 14 1.29 -14.14 8.69
C GLU A 14 -0.15 -13.84 8.28
N SER A 15 -1.11 -14.05 9.19
CA SER A 15 -2.51 -13.74 8.92
C SER A 15 -2.74 -12.26 8.60
N ILE A 16 -2.06 -11.36 9.31
CA ILE A 16 -2.14 -9.92 9.04
C ILE A 16 -1.50 -9.60 7.68
N ASN A 17 -0.36 -10.22 7.36
CA ASN A 17 0.33 -10.00 6.09
C ASN A 17 -0.54 -10.44 4.91
N ASP A 18 -1.12 -11.62 4.98
CA ASP A 18 -1.99 -12.16 3.92
C ASP A 18 -3.21 -11.27 3.69
N HIS A 19 -3.81 -10.75 4.77
CA HIS A 19 -4.91 -9.80 4.67
C HIS A 19 -4.46 -8.50 4.00
N LEU A 20 -3.37 -7.89 4.48
CA LEU A 20 -2.84 -6.64 3.91
C LEU A 20 -2.48 -6.79 2.43
N ARG A 21 -1.91 -7.92 2.03
CA ARG A 21 -1.61 -8.21 0.63
C ARG A 21 -2.86 -8.25 -0.23
N THR A 22 -3.92 -8.92 0.25
CA THR A 22 -5.21 -8.99 -0.45
C THR A 22 -5.81 -7.59 -0.62
N GLU A 23 -5.79 -6.76 0.41
CA GLU A 23 -6.30 -5.39 0.34
C GLU A 23 -5.50 -4.52 -0.63
N ILE A 24 -4.16 -4.63 -0.62
CA ILE A 24 -3.28 -3.92 -1.56
C ILE A 24 -3.58 -4.33 -3.01
N GLU A 25 -3.73 -5.63 -3.27
CA GLU A 25 -4.09 -6.15 -4.60
C GLU A 25 -5.46 -5.64 -5.06
N TYR A 26 -6.44 -5.59 -4.15
CA TYR A 26 -7.75 -5.03 -4.45
C TYR A 26 -7.69 -3.53 -4.79
N ILE A 27 -6.93 -2.75 -4.03
CA ILE A 27 -6.71 -1.32 -4.31
C ILE A 27 -6.02 -1.14 -5.67
N ASP A 28 -5.00 -1.94 -5.98
CA ASP A 28 -4.31 -1.88 -7.27
C ASP A 28 -5.27 -2.11 -8.44
N GLU A 29 -6.17 -3.09 -8.32
CA GLU A 29 -7.19 -3.39 -9.31
C GLU A 29 -8.19 -2.23 -9.46
N LEU A 30 -8.67 -1.65 -8.36
CA LEU A 30 -9.55 -0.48 -8.40
C LEU A 30 -8.89 0.73 -9.08
N LEU A 31 -7.59 0.95 -8.83
CA LEU A 31 -6.83 2.03 -9.47
C LEU A 31 -6.74 1.82 -10.99
N ARG A 32 -6.46 0.58 -11.42
CA ARG A 32 -6.46 0.21 -12.84
C ARG A 32 -7.81 0.49 -13.50
N GLN A 33 -8.90 0.12 -12.84
CA GLN A 33 -10.26 0.37 -13.33
C GLN A 33 -10.60 1.88 -13.37
N SER A 34 -9.99 2.66 -12.48
CA SER A 34 -10.21 4.11 -12.37
C SER A 34 -9.34 4.95 -13.31
N GLY A 35 -8.52 4.32 -14.17
CA GLY A 35 -7.70 5.00 -15.18
C GLY A 35 -6.21 5.10 -14.87
N PHE A 36 -5.76 4.63 -13.70
CA PHE A 36 -4.33 4.46 -13.41
C PHE A 36 -3.85 3.14 -14.03
N THR A 37 -3.41 3.15 -15.29
CA THR A 37 -3.11 1.93 -16.06
C THR A 37 -2.07 1.00 -15.44
N ARG A 38 -1.19 1.52 -14.57
CA ARG A 38 -0.21 0.73 -13.78
C ARG A 38 -0.58 0.62 -12.30
N GLY A 39 -1.84 0.91 -11.95
CA GLY A 39 -2.36 0.85 -10.59
C GLY A 39 -1.58 1.72 -9.61
N LEU A 40 -1.16 1.11 -8.51
CA LEU A 40 -0.39 1.74 -7.43
C LEU A 40 0.93 2.34 -7.90
N GLU A 41 1.58 1.75 -8.92
CA GLU A 41 2.84 2.25 -9.44
C GLU A 41 2.65 3.66 -10.04
N SER A 42 1.67 3.82 -10.93
CA SER A 42 1.35 5.12 -11.52
C SER A 42 0.83 6.13 -10.50
N LEU A 43 0.08 5.68 -9.49
CA LEU A 43 -0.37 6.57 -8.41
C LEU A 43 0.82 7.10 -7.60
N LYS A 44 1.80 6.24 -7.30
CA LYS A 44 3.01 6.62 -6.55
C LYS A 44 3.86 7.61 -7.33
N GLU A 45 4.03 7.40 -8.63
CA GLU A 45 4.77 8.34 -9.49
C GLU A 45 4.12 9.72 -9.46
N VAL A 46 2.81 9.80 -9.69
CA VAL A 46 2.06 11.06 -9.61
C VAL A 46 2.22 11.70 -8.24
N ALA A 47 2.00 10.96 -7.14
CA ALA A 47 2.16 11.50 -5.79
C ALA A 47 3.58 12.02 -5.50
N LEU A 48 4.62 11.36 -6.03
CA LEU A 48 6.00 11.82 -5.89
C LEU A 48 6.28 13.06 -6.73
N GLU A 49 5.79 13.13 -7.97
CA GLU A 49 5.86 14.32 -8.81
C GLU A 49 5.17 15.51 -8.14
N MET A 50 4.03 15.25 -7.49
CA MET A 50 3.31 16.26 -6.72
C MET A 50 4.20 16.79 -5.58
N ILE A 51 4.67 15.92 -4.68
CA ILE A 51 5.50 16.34 -3.54
C ILE A 51 6.80 17.06 -3.97
N GLN A 52 7.38 16.67 -5.11
CA GLN A 52 8.65 17.21 -5.58
C GLN A 52 8.51 18.44 -6.48
N SER A 53 7.29 18.77 -6.91
CA SER A 53 7.06 19.93 -7.76
C SER A 53 7.14 21.20 -6.91
N PRO A 54 7.98 22.19 -7.29
CA PRO A 54 8.16 23.42 -6.53
C PRO A 54 6.91 24.33 -6.54
N ASP A 55 5.93 24.02 -7.39
CA ASP A 55 4.63 24.68 -7.49
C ASP A 55 3.55 24.00 -6.63
N TYR A 56 3.89 23.02 -5.76
CA TYR A 56 2.99 22.61 -4.68
C TYR A 56 2.94 23.70 -3.61
N GLU A 57 2.27 24.80 -3.94
CA GLU A 57 1.56 25.58 -2.94
C GLU A 57 0.47 24.64 -2.39
N GLU A 58 0.60 24.22 -1.13
CA GLU A 58 -0.55 23.72 -0.36
C GLU A 58 -1.60 24.84 -0.43
N ASP A 59 -2.60 24.68 -1.31
CA ASP A 59 -3.86 25.40 -1.18
C ASP A 59 -4.50 24.96 0.17
N GLU A 60 -4.10 25.67 1.24
CA GLU A 60 -4.57 25.69 2.64
C GLU A 60 -4.96 24.38 3.36
#